data_AF-A0A932W4U8-F1
#
_entry.id   AF-A0A932W4U8-F1
#
_cell.length_a   1.000
_cell.length_b   1.000
_cell.length_c   1.000
_cell.angle_alpha   90.00
_cell.angle_beta   90.00
_cell.angle_gamma   90.00
#
_symmetry.space_group_name_H-M   'P 1'
#
loop_
_entity.id
_entity.type
_entity.pdbx_description
1 polymer ?
#
loop_
_entity_poly.entity_id
_entity_poly.type
_entity_poly.pdbx_seq_one_letter_code
_entity_poly.pdbx_strand_id
1 'polypeptide(L)'
;MFTPLAGILDQIEDAGLELVEMVLADAASWDRYEATKWGTADRWVRAHQVDPDAQMVRERTARERHAYLTYGRRYLGWGVFVIR
;
A
#
# COMPACT_ATOMS: atom_id res chain seq x y z
N MET A 1 11.43 -1.02 -11.97
CA MET A 1 12.12 -2.13 -11.27
C MET A 1 11.78 -2.00 -9.80
N PHE A 2 11.46 -3.09 -9.10
CA PHE A 2 11.26 -3.04 -7.64
C PHE A 2 12.61 -3.17 -6.94
N THR A 3 12.84 -2.34 -5.92
CA THR A 3 14.07 -2.36 -5.14
C THR A 3 13.86 -3.19 -3.87
N PRO A 4 14.59 -4.30 -3.66
CA PRO A 4 14.56 -5.01 -2.38
C PRO A 4 15.15 -4.11 -1.28
N LEU A 5 14.93 -4.45 0.00
CA LEU A 5 15.49 -3.65 1.12
C LEU A 5 17.00 -3.45 1.02
N ALA A 6 17.75 -4.47 0.60
CA ALA A 6 19.19 -4.35 0.35
C ALA A 6 19.50 -3.30 -0.73
N GLY A 7 18.73 -3.24 -1.81
CA GLY A 7 18.93 -2.22 -2.85
C GLY A 7 18.52 -0.81 -2.41
N ILE A 8 17.75 -0.67 -1.31
CA ILE A 8 17.50 0.63 -0.68
C ILE A 8 18.73 1.04 0.12
N LEU A 9 19.36 0.11 0.85
CA LEU A 9 20.63 0.35 1.53
C LEU A 9 21.72 0.78 0.54
N ASP A 10 21.90 0.03 -0.56
CA ASP A 10 22.89 0.34 -1.59
C ASP A 10 22.73 1.78 -2.11
N GLN A 11 21.48 2.21 -2.37
CA GLN A 11 21.19 3.58 -2.81
C GLN A 11 21.50 4.65 -1.76
N ILE A 12 21.33 4.34 -0.47
CA ILE A 12 21.66 5.26 0.63
C ILE A 12 23.18 5.41 0.74
N GLU A 13 23.92 4.30 0.68
CA GLU A 13 25.39 4.29 0.75
C GLU A 13 26.04 4.94 -0.48
N ASP A 14 25.51 4.69 -1.68
CA ASP A 14 25.93 5.34 -2.93
C ASP A 14 25.74 6.87 -2.88
N ALA A 15 24.78 7.34 -2.07
CA ALA A 15 24.56 8.76 -1.82
C ALA A 15 25.49 9.35 -0.73
N GLY A 16 26.39 8.54 -0.15
CA GLY A 16 27.31 8.95 0.91
C GLY A 16 26.65 9.11 2.29
N LEU A 17 25.47 8.51 2.47
CA LEU A 17 24.70 8.57 3.72
C LEU A 17 24.75 7.22 4.44
N GLU A 18 24.48 7.23 5.74
CA GLU A 18 24.36 6.02 6.55
C GLU A 18 22.90 5.74 6.89
N LEU A 19 22.43 4.50 6.70
CA LEU A 19 21.14 4.06 7.23
C LEU A 19 21.25 3.80 8.74
N VAL A 20 20.59 4.63 9.55
CA VAL A 20 20.66 4.57 11.01
C VAL A 20 19.56 3.70 11.61
N GLU A 21 18.33 3.82 11.09
CA GLU A 21 17.18 3.05 11.59
C GLU A 21 16.13 2.84 10.48
N MET A 22 15.32 1.78 10.62
CA MET A 22 14.17 1.56 9.76
C MET A 22 12.97 1.01 10.53
N VAL A 23 11.77 1.46 10.16
CA VAL A 23 10.49 0.94 10.65
C VAL A 23 9.71 0.41 9.46
N LEU A 24 9.50 -0.89 9.41
CA LEU A 24 8.77 -1.56 8.32
C LEU A 24 7.31 -1.81 8.72
N ALA A 25 6.40 -1.57 7.79
CA ALA A 25 5.03 -2.02 7.92
C ALA A 25 4.98 -3.55 7.85
N ASP A 26 4.30 -4.17 8.82
CA ASP A 26 4.00 -5.60 8.78
C ASP A 26 2.77 -5.89 7.91
N ALA A 27 2.52 -7.18 7.64
CA ALA A 27 1.36 -7.58 6.85
C ALA A 27 0.03 -7.17 7.49
N ALA A 28 -0.05 -7.15 8.83
CA ALA A 28 -1.27 -6.81 9.55
C ALA A 28 -1.63 -5.32 9.45
N SER A 29 -0.64 -4.43 9.51
CA SER A 29 -0.82 -2.98 9.33
C SER A 29 -1.24 -2.66 7.90
N TRP A 30 -0.67 -3.35 6.91
CA TRP A 30 -1.12 -3.30 5.51
C TRP A 30 -2.54 -3.83 5.32
N ASP A 31 -2.86 -4.99 5.91
CA ASP A 31 -4.21 -5.59 5.84
C ASP A 31 -5.25 -4.60 6.40
N ARG A 32 -4.95 -3.95 7.54
CA ARG A 32 -5.82 -2.95 8.15
C ARG A 32 -5.99 -1.71 7.27
N TYR A 33 -4.91 -1.20 6.68
CA TYR A 33 -4.96 -0.03 5.80
C TYR A 33 -5.84 -0.29 4.57
N GLU A 34 -5.58 -1.37 3.84
CA GLU A 34 -6.33 -1.71 2.63
C GLU A 34 -7.80 -2.07 2.92
N ALA A 35 -8.05 -2.89 3.95
CA ALA A 35 -9.42 -3.23 4.34
C ALA A 35 -10.25 -2.01 4.75
N THR A 36 -9.64 -1.03 5.42
CA THR A 36 -10.32 0.23 5.81
C THR A 36 -10.71 1.05 4.59
N LYS A 37 -9.84 1.13 3.56
CA LYS A 37 -10.16 1.81 2.30
C LYS A 37 -11.35 1.17 1.62
N TRP A 38 -11.36 -0.16 1.51
CA TRP A 38 -12.46 -0.88 0.88
C TRP A 38 -13.77 -0.73 1.65
N GLY A 39 -13.74 -0.80 2.97
CA GLY A 39 -14.93 -0.60 3.80
C GLY A 39 -15.50 0.81 3.66
N THR A 40 -14.64 1.81 3.49
CA THR A 40 -15.06 3.20 3.22
C THR A 40 -15.73 3.32 1.85
N ALA A 41 -15.14 2.73 0.81
CA ALA A 41 -15.73 2.72 -0.52
C ALA A 41 -17.10 2.03 -0.54
N ASP A 42 -17.23 0.87 0.11
CA ASP A 42 -18.49 0.13 0.20
C ASP A 42 -19.59 0.95 0.91
N ARG A 43 -19.25 1.64 2.01
CA ARG A 43 -20.20 2.51 2.71
C ARG A 43 -20.64 3.69 1.83
N TRP A 44 -19.70 4.31 1.14
CA TRP A 44 -20.00 5.43 0.26
C TRP A 44 -20.93 5.01 -0.88
N VAL A 45 -20.64 3.89 -1.55
CA VAL A 45 -21.47 3.33 -2.63
C VAL A 45 -22.89 3.00 -2.14
N ARG A 46 -23.03 2.44 -0.93
CA ARG A 46 -24.34 2.11 -0.36
C ARG A 46 -25.20 3.35 -0.12
N ALA A 47 -24.57 4.47 0.26
CA ALA A 47 -25.24 5.74 0.50
C ALA A 47 -25.55 6.53 -0.80
N HIS A 48 -24.81 6.28 -1.88
CA HIS A 48 -24.88 7.05 -3.13
C HIS A 48 -25.18 6.16 -4.36
N GLN A 49 -26.25 5.37 -4.31
CA GLN A 49 -26.50 4.33 -5.32
C GLN A 49 -26.84 4.88 -6.72
N VAL A 50 -27.43 6.08 -6.78
CA VAL A 50 -27.81 6.77 -8.02
C VAL A 50 -26.72 7.73 -8.52
N ASP A 51 -25.63 7.85 -7.77
CA ASP A 51 -24.50 8.68 -8.18
C ASP A 51 -23.83 8.05 -9.42
N PRO A 52 -23.55 8.84 -10.47
CA PRO A 52 -22.94 8.34 -11.70
C PRO A 52 -21.61 7.62 -11.47
N ASP A 53 -20.87 7.98 -10.41
CA ASP A 53 -19.57 7.39 -10.10
C ASP A 53 -19.66 6.10 -9.27
N ALA A 54 -20.85 5.74 -8.78
CA ALA A 54 -21.05 4.58 -7.90
C ALA A 54 -20.58 3.26 -8.53
N GLN A 55 -20.78 3.10 -9.83
CA GLN A 55 -20.29 1.93 -10.58
C GLN A 55 -18.76 1.92 -10.66
N MET A 56 -18.15 3.03 -11.04
CA MET A 56 -16.70 3.16 -11.11
C MET A 56 -16.04 2.84 -9.76
N VAL A 57 -16.60 3.36 -8.66
CA VAL A 57 -16.06 3.10 -7.32
C VAL A 57 -16.13 1.61 -6.97
N ARG A 58 -17.25 0.92 -7.27
CA ARG A 58 -17.37 -0.54 -7.06
C ARG A 58 -16.32 -1.32 -7.84
N GLU A 59 -16.18 -1.03 -9.13
CA GLU A 59 -15.25 -1.73 -10.01
C GLU A 59 -13.79 -1.51 -9.58
N ARG A 60 -13.44 -0.26 -9.23
CA ARG A 60 -12.11 0.07 -8.71
C ARG A 60 -11.82 -0.69 -7.42
N THR A 61 -12.74 -0.68 -6.45
CA THR A 61 -12.57 -1.38 -5.17
C THR A 61 -12.44 -2.89 -5.36
N ALA A 62 -13.21 -3.50 -6.27
CA ALA A 62 -13.08 -4.92 -6.59
C ALA A 62 -11.69 -5.26 -7.17
N ARG A 63 -11.19 -4.44 -8.10
CA ARG A 63 -9.86 -4.60 -8.69
C ARG A 63 -8.74 -4.43 -7.64
N GLU A 64 -8.85 -3.44 -6.77
CA GLU A 64 -7.88 -3.18 -5.70
C GLU A 64 -7.80 -4.34 -4.71
N ARG A 65 -8.95 -4.89 -4.29
CA ARG A 65 -9.01 -6.10 -3.45
C ARG A 65 -8.26 -7.26 -4.08
N HIS A 66 -8.53 -7.53 -5.35
CA HIS A 66 -7.89 -8.63 -6.06
C HIS A 66 -6.38 -8.40 -6.19
N ALA A 67 -5.96 -7.21 -6.60
CA ALA A 67 -4.54 -6.87 -6.75
C ALA A 67 -3.77 -6.99 -5.43
N TYR A 68 -4.35 -6.53 -4.32
CA TYR A 68 -3.74 -6.65 -3.00
C TYR A 68 -3.61 -8.12 -2.56
N LEU A 69 -4.67 -8.91 -2.67
CA LEU A 69 -4.67 -10.30 -2.23
C LEU A 69 -3.80 -11.20 -3.11
N THR A 70 -3.70 -10.93 -4.43
CA THR A 70 -2.85 -11.72 -5.33
C THR A 70 -1.37 -11.34 -5.20
N TYR A 71 -1.07 -10.04 -5.14
CA TYR A 71 0.31 -9.56 -5.25
C TYR A 71 0.72 -8.64 -4.11
N GLY A 72 -0.09 -7.60 -3.84
CA GLY A 72 0.29 -6.51 -2.92
C GLY A 72 0.74 -7.00 -1.55
N ARG A 73 -0.07 -7.85 -0.91
CA ARG A 73 0.19 -8.38 0.43
C ARG A 73 1.51 -9.15 0.55
N ARG A 74 1.92 -9.84 -0.52
CA ARG A 74 3.12 -10.70 -0.50
C ARG A 74 4.38 -9.97 -0.95
N TYR A 75 4.26 -9.09 -1.94
CA TYR A 75 5.41 -8.57 -2.67
C TYR A 75 5.66 -7.07 -2.45
N LEU A 76 4.68 -6.31 -1.97
CA LEU A 76 4.83 -4.88 -1.73
C LEU A 76 4.94 -4.60 -0.22
N GLY A 77 6.07 -4.04 0.18
CA GLY A 77 6.30 -3.52 1.52
C GLY A 77 6.30 -2.00 1.55
N TRP A 78 6.32 -1.45 2.77
CA TRP A 78 6.56 -0.02 3.01
C TRP A 78 7.34 0.12 4.30
N GLY A 79 8.15 1.18 4.39
CA GLY A 79 8.86 1.50 5.61
C GLY A 79 9.34 2.94 5.64
N VAL A 80 9.69 3.40 6.83
CA VAL A 80 10.39 4.66 7.07
C VAL A 80 11.85 4.34 7.31
N PHE A 81 12.75 5.13 6.71
CA PHE A 81 14.20 4.99 6.84
C PHE A 81 14.76 6.30 7.38
N VAL A 82 15.58 6.22 8.42
CA VAL A 82 16.29 7.36 9.02
C VAL A 82 17.74 7.30 8.56
N ILE A 83 18.23 8.37 7.93
CA ILE A 83 19.57 8.45 7.35
C ILE A 83 20.35 9.62 7.92
N ARG A 84 21.69 9.50 7.94
CA ARG A 84 22.62 10.50 8.45
C ARG A 84 23.75 10.79 7.47
#